data_AF-K1SJK8-F1
#
_entry.id   AF-K1SJK8-F1
#
_cell.length_a   1.000
_cell.length_b   1.000
_cell.length_c   1.000
_cell.angle_alpha   90.00
_cell.angle_beta   90.00
_cell.angle_gamma   90.00
#
_symmetry.space_group_name_H-M   'P 1'
#
loop_
_entity.id
_entity.type
_entity.pdbx_description
1 polymer ?
#
loop_
_entity_poly.entity_id
_entity_poly.type
_entity_poly.pdbx_seq_one_letter_code
_entity_poly.pdbx_strand_id
1 'polypeptide(L)'
;RLFHEEDRKIQNEIKKLKQTHRFLQTRIQLTQNVLQTHTDMIQLEEQEKAYFAVTNVSHIQSIDDFSEAWRNHIQCCMEKGINVGYPDGTMVCVEDIMKGNYLKYAYIFTKTTRTVQGVPFFEKPKGIYLAAYHQGSYELTGETYQKMIDYAKEHHIKLSGYSFEEGML
;
A
#
# COMPACT_ATOMS: atom_id res chain seq x y z
N ARG A 1 8.63 41.94 -12.81
CA ARG A 1 7.81 40.84 -13.36
C ARG A 1 8.68 39.63 -13.70
N LEU A 2 9.69 39.75 -14.57
CA LEU A 2 10.63 38.65 -14.91
C LEU A 2 11.30 37.98 -13.69
N PHE A 3 11.91 38.75 -12.78
CA PHE A 3 12.57 38.18 -11.59
C PHE A 3 11.62 37.45 -10.62
N HIS A 4 10.32 37.80 -10.58
CA HIS A 4 9.34 37.08 -9.79
C HIS A 4 8.95 35.74 -10.43
N GLU A 5 8.95 35.66 -11.78
CA GLU A 5 8.73 34.39 -12.47
C GLU A 5 9.92 33.44 -12.30
N GLU A 6 11.15 33.96 -12.36
CA GLU A 6 12.36 33.18 -12.09
C GLU A 6 12.42 32.69 -10.64
N ASP A 7 12.10 33.55 -9.66
CA ASP A 7 11.98 33.12 -8.26
C ASP A 7 10.92 32.02 -8.10
N ARG A 8 9.74 32.15 -8.73
CA ARG A 8 8.70 31.11 -8.70
C ARG A 8 9.18 29.77 -9.28
N LYS A 9 9.98 29.79 -10.36
CA LYS A 9 10.59 28.57 -10.93
C LYS A 9 11.56 27.93 -9.93
N ILE A 10 12.42 28.72 -9.29
CA ILE A 10 13.36 28.25 -8.27
C ILE A 10 12.61 27.62 -7.09
N GLN A 11 11.56 28.29 -6.57
CA GLN A 11 10.74 27.75 -5.48
C GLN A 11 10.07 26.42 -5.84
N ASN A 12 9.57 26.29 -7.08
CA ASN A 12 9.01 25.05 -7.57
C ASN A 12 10.06 23.93 -7.63
N GLU A 13 11.28 24.22 -8.07
CA GLU A 13 12.35 23.24 -8.15
C GLU A 13 12.82 22.79 -6.76
N ILE A 14 12.96 23.73 -5.81
CA ILE A 14 13.22 23.42 -4.39
C ILE A 14 12.13 22.51 -3.82
N LYS A 15 10.86 22.79 -4.13
CA LYS A 15 9.73 21.96 -3.68
C LYS A 15 9.84 20.53 -4.22
N LYS A 16 10.15 20.36 -5.51
CA LYS A 16 10.36 19.03 -6.11
C LYS A 16 11.53 18.31 -5.47
N LEU A 17 12.69 18.97 -5.32
CA LEU A 17 13.87 18.37 -4.67
C LEU A 17 13.57 17.89 -3.24
N LYS A 18 12.83 18.69 -2.46
CA LYS A 18 12.37 18.28 -1.12
C LYS A 18 11.43 17.07 -1.15
N GLN A 19 10.59 16.94 -2.17
CA GLN A 19 9.72 15.76 -2.35
C GLN A 19 10.55 14.52 -2.70
N THR A 20 11.48 14.64 -3.66
CA THR A 20 12.39 13.56 -4.05
C THR A 20 13.25 13.09 -2.88
N HIS A 21 13.77 14.02 -2.07
CA HIS A 21 14.54 13.67 -0.87
C HIS A 21 13.72 12.85 0.13
N ARG A 22 12.48 13.27 0.43
CA ARG A 22 11.59 12.50 1.32
C ARG A 22 11.29 11.11 0.76
N PHE A 23 11.01 11.02 -0.55
CA PHE A 23 10.80 9.75 -1.23
C PHE A 23 11.98 8.79 -0.99
N LEU A 24 13.21 9.27 -1.21
CA LEU A 24 14.42 8.47 -1.01
C LEU A 24 14.60 8.06 0.46
N GLN A 25 14.39 8.97 1.40
CA GLN A 25 14.51 8.66 2.83
C GLN A 25 13.51 7.57 3.26
N THR A 26 12.26 7.64 2.80
CA THR A 26 11.26 6.60 3.06
C THR A 26 11.70 5.26 2.50
N ARG A 27 12.15 5.20 1.24
CA ARG A 27 12.62 3.95 0.61
C ARG A 27 13.82 3.36 1.34
N ILE A 28 14.81 4.19 1.72
CA ILE A 28 15.98 3.74 2.50
C ILE A 28 15.54 3.09 3.81
N GLN A 29 14.63 3.74 4.56
CA GLN A 29 14.13 3.20 5.82
C GLN A 29 13.40 1.87 5.64
N LEU A 30 12.54 1.77 4.62
CA LEU A 30 11.81 0.53 4.34
C LEU A 30 12.76 -0.61 4.00
N THR A 31 13.73 -0.39 3.12
CA THR A 31 14.71 -1.42 2.74
C THR A 31 15.58 -1.87 3.92
N GLN A 32 15.96 -0.95 4.80
CA GLN A 32 16.69 -1.29 6.03
C GLN A 32 15.87 -2.17 6.97
N ASN A 33 14.56 -1.89 7.10
CA ASN A 33 13.67 -2.70 7.94
C ASN A 33 13.51 -4.11 7.39
N VAL A 34 13.36 -4.28 6.07
CA VAL A 34 13.23 -5.60 5.43
C VAL A 34 14.41 -6.52 5.77
N LEU A 35 15.63 -6.00 5.81
CA LEU A 35 16.84 -6.78 6.15
C LEU A 35 16.85 -7.31 7.59
N GLN A 36 16.03 -6.74 8.47
CA GLN A 36 15.95 -7.11 9.89
C GLN A 36 14.74 -8.01 10.19
N THR A 37 13.85 -8.19 9.22
CA THR A 37 12.62 -8.95 9.37
C THR A 37 12.84 -10.43 9.13
N HIS A 38 12.24 -11.28 9.98
CA HIS A 38 12.18 -12.72 9.75
C HIS A 38 11.06 -13.01 8.74
N THR A 39 11.41 -13.09 7.45
CA THR A 39 10.45 -13.26 6.36
C THR A 39 9.78 -14.63 6.32
N ASP A 40 10.34 -15.61 7.02
CA ASP A 40 9.93 -17.01 6.89
C ASP A 40 8.76 -17.39 7.82
N MET A 41 8.29 -16.47 8.66
CA MET A 41 7.30 -16.73 9.70
C MET A 41 6.03 -15.89 9.57
N ILE A 42 4.90 -16.49 9.98
CA ILE A 42 3.67 -15.75 10.25
C ILE A 42 3.79 -15.13 11.64
N GLN A 43 3.48 -13.85 11.76
CA GLN A 43 3.64 -13.10 13.00
C GLN A 43 2.47 -12.18 13.29
N LEU A 44 2.24 -11.93 14.58
CA LEU A 44 1.33 -10.91 15.05
C LEU A 44 2.12 -9.63 15.31
N GLU A 45 1.68 -8.53 14.70
CA GLU A 45 2.34 -7.23 14.80
C GLU A 45 1.36 -6.17 15.29
N GLU A 46 1.78 -5.35 16.26
CA GLU A 46 1.07 -4.11 16.57
C GLU A 46 1.41 -3.08 15.49
N GLN A 47 0.38 -2.55 14.85
CA GLN A 47 0.51 -1.57 13.79
C GLN A 47 -0.23 -0.30 14.19
N GLU A 48 0.43 0.84 13.97
CA GLU A 48 -0.15 2.15 14.19
C GLU A 48 -1.22 2.49 13.14
N LYS A 49 -2.08 3.45 13.48
CA LYS A 49 -3.06 4.00 12.55
C LYS A 49 -2.36 4.57 11.33
N ALA A 50 -2.89 4.30 10.14
CA ALA A 50 -2.38 4.86 8.88
C ALA A 50 -3.51 5.34 7.97
N TYR A 51 -3.18 6.24 7.05
CA TYR A 51 -4.09 6.73 6.02
C TYR A 51 -3.62 6.23 4.65
N PHE A 52 -4.56 5.77 3.84
CA PHE A 52 -4.33 5.32 2.48
C PHE A 52 -5.17 6.15 1.52
N ALA A 53 -4.55 6.70 0.48
CA ALA A 53 -5.33 7.11 -0.70
C ALA A 53 -5.77 5.84 -1.42
N VAL A 54 -7.02 5.76 -1.88
CA VAL A 54 -7.56 4.52 -2.44
C VAL A 54 -8.32 4.74 -3.76
N THR A 55 -8.22 3.75 -4.64
CA THR A 55 -9.07 3.62 -5.83
C THR A 55 -9.85 2.32 -5.73
N ASN A 56 -11.19 2.38 -5.79
CA ASN A 56 -12.01 1.17 -5.81
C ASN A 56 -11.83 0.45 -7.15
N VAL A 57 -11.49 -0.83 -7.08
CA VAL A 57 -11.29 -1.70 -8.25
C VAL A 57 -12.09 -3.00 -8.14
N SER A 58 -12.98 -3.12 -7.14
CA SER A 58 -13.77 -4.34 -6.89
C SER A 58 -14.70 -4.74 -8.02
N HIS A 59 -14.97 -3.81 -8.95
CA HIS A 59 -15.81 -4.01 -10.12
C HIS A 59 -15.02 -4.38 -11.37
N ILE A 60 -13.69 -4.28 -11.34
CA ILE A 60 -12.82 -4.52 -12.48
C ILE A 60 -12.50 -6.02 -12.58
N GLN A 61 -12.66 -6.59 -13.76
CA GLN A 61 -12.36 -8.00 -14.04
C GLN A 61 -11.25 -8.18 -15.08
N SER A 62 -11.06 -7.19 -15.96
CA SER A 62 -10.01 -7.21 -16.99
C SER A 62 -8.66 -6.81 -16.39
N ILE A 63 -7.61 -7.52 -16.77
CA ILE A 63 -6.22 -7.20 -16.40
C ILE A 63 -5.81 -5.85 -16.99
N ASP A 64 -6.28 -5.52 -18.20
CA ASP A 64 -5.94 -4.26 -18.87
C ASP A 64 -6.57 -3.07 -18.14
N ASP A 65 -7.85 -3.16 -17.80
CA ASP A 65 -8.57 -2.12 -17.05
C ASP A 65 -7.98 -1.95 -15.65
N PHE A 66 -7.59 -3.05 -15.01
CA PHE A 66 -6.92 -3.02 -13.71
C PHE A 66 -5.56 -2.30 -13.80
N SER A 67 -4.78 -2.63 -14.83
CA SER A 67 -3.49 -1.99 -15.10
C SER A 67 -3.64 -0.49 -15.38
N GLU A 68 -4.70 -0.10 -16.07
CA GLU A 68 -5.03 1.31 -16.29
C GLU A 68 -5.44 2.01 -14.98
N ALA A 69 -6.31 1.40 -14.18
CA ALA A 69 -6.70 1.92 -12.87
C ALA A 69 -5.47 2.11 -11.96
N TRP A 70 -4.51 1.19 -12.00
CA TRP A 70 -3.24 1.28 -11.27
C TRP A 70 -2.39 2.46 -11.71
N ARG A 71 -2.17 2.63 -13.03
CA ARG A 71 -1.43 3.78 -13.58
C ARG A 71 -2.10 5.10 -13.19
N ASN A 72 -3.42 5.18 -13.30
CA ASN A 72 -4.20 6.37 -12.95
C ASN A 72 -4.11 6.68 -11.46
N HIS A 73 -4.13 5.66 -10.59
CA HIS A 73 -3.94 5.80 -9.15
C HIS A 73 -2.57 6.41 -8.82
N ILE A 74 -1.49 5.85 -9.37
CA ILE A 74 -0.13 6.34 -9.16
C ILE A 74 0.00 7.79 -9.64
N GLN A 75 -0.47 8.09 -10.86
CA GLN A 75 -0.41 9.43 -11.43
C GLN A 75 -1.13 10.46 -10.55
N CYS A 76 -2.35 10.13 -10.09
CA CYS A 76 -3.09 10.99 -9.17
C CYS A 76 -2.32 11.24 -7.88
N CYS A 77 -1.74 10.19 -7.29
CA CYS A 77 -0.96 10.31 -6.06
C CYS A 77 0.31 11.17 -6.25
N MET A 78 0.96 11.10 -7.40
CA MET A 78 2.11 11.95 -7.74
C MET A 78 1.70 13.42 -7.87
N GLU A 79 0.66 13.71 -8.67
CA GLU A 79 0.17 15.08 -8.91
C GLU A 79 -0.30 15.78 -7.63
N LYS A 80 -0.93 15.01 -6.72
CA LYS A 80 -1.42 15.51 -5.43
C LYS A 80 -0.34 15.53 -4.34
N GLY A 81 0.88 15.07 -4.64
CA GLY A 81 1.99 15.01 -3.69
C GLY A 81 1.72 14.08 -2.50
N ILE A 82 0.99 13.00 -2.76
CA ILE A 82 0.68 11.90 -1.84
C ILE A 82 1.83 10.89 -1.83
N ASN A 83 2.39 10.57 -3.01
CA ASN A 83 3.50 9.63 -3.10
C ASN A 83 4.75 10.22 -2.43
N VAL A 84 5.10 9.67 -1.27
CA VAL A 84 6.29 10.03 -0.47
C VAL A 84 7.26 8.85 -0.32
N GLY A 85 7.23 7.90 -1.24
CA GLY A 85 8.17 6.77 -1.27
C GLY A 85 7.70 5.49 -0.59
N TYR A 86 6.45 5.44 -0.14
CA TYR A 86 5.82 4.17 0.22
C TYR A 86 5.42 3.40 -1.05
N PRO A 87 5.48 2.05 -1.02
CA PRO A 87 4.93 1.24 -2.10
C PRO A 87 3.42 1.48 -2.21
N ASP A 88 2.93 1.45 -3.45
CA ASP A 88 1.55 1.16 -3.76
C ASP A 88 1.24 -0.33 -3.53
N GLY A 89 -0.03 -0.62 -3.28
CA GLY A 89 -0.47 -1.96 -2.91
C GLY A 89 -1.95 -2.21 -3.19
N THR A 90 -2.41 -3.42 -2.87
CA THR A 90 -3.81 -3.83 -2.99
C THR A 90 -4.43 -4.12 -1.63
N MET A 91 -5.74 -3.89 -1.56
CA MET A 91 -6.56 -4.35 -0.45
C MET A 91 -7.44 -5.50 -0.93
N VAL A 92 -7.48 -6.59 -0.17
CA VAL A 92 -8.35 -7.74 -0.44
C VAL A 92 -9.28 -7.95 0.76
N CYS A 93 -10.57 -8.11 0.51
CA CYS A 93 -11.54 -8.38 1.58
C CYS A 93 -11.21 -9.70 2.26
N VAL A 94 -11.18 -9.74 3.59
CA VAL A 94 -10.95 -10.98 4.33
C VAL A 94 -12.03 -12.01 4.01
N GLU A 95 -13.28 -11.60 3.82
CA GLU A 95 -14.36 -12.52 3.44
C GLU A 95 -14.15 -13.16 2.06
N ASP A 96 -13.47 -12.47 1.14
CA ASP A 96 -13.11 -13.02 -0.17
C ASP A 96 -11.89 -13.96 -0.03
N ILE A 97 -10.88 -13.58 0.77
CA ILE A 97 -9.72 -14.44 1.10
C ILE A 97 -10.18 -15.78 1.70
N MET A 98 -11.10 -15.74 2.68
CA MET A 98 -11.63 -16.94 3.34
C MET A 98 -12.40 -17.87 2.39
N LYS A 99 -12.82 -17.37 1.22
CA LYS A 99 -13.47 -18.15 0.15
C LYS A 99 -12.50 -18.61 -0.94
N GLY A 100 -11.20 -18.31 -0.81
CA GLY A 100 -10.18 -18.60 -1.82
C GLY A 100 -10.10 -17.57 -2.95
N ASN A 101 -10.78 -16.42 -2.84
CA ASN A 101 -10.79 -15.38 -3.87
C ASN A 101 -9.71 -14.30 -3.59
N TYR A 102 -8.45 -14.73 -3.38
CA TYR A 102 -7.36 -13.83 -2.98
C TYR A 102 -6.94 -12.82 -4.07
N LEU A 103 -7.19 -13.10 -5.35
CA LEU A 103 -6.93 -12.16 -6.46
C LEU A 103 -8.06 -11.14 -6.68
N LYS A 104 -9.09 -11.14 -5.84
CA LYS A 104 -10.23 -10.21 -5.94
C LYS A 104 -9.93 -8.92 -5.17
N TYR A 105 -9.14 -8.06 -5.80
CA TYR A 105 -8.75 -6.78 -5.21
C TYR A 105 -9.97 -5.85 -5.03
N ALA A 106 -10.14 -5.33 -3.83
CA ALA A 106 -11.17 -4.34 -3.53
C ALA A 106 -10.70 -2.92 -3.85
N TYR A 107 -9.43 -2.63 -3.51
CA TYR A 107 -8.82 -1.32 -3.71
C TYR A 107 -7.36 -1.42 -4.14
N ILE A 108 -6.91 -0.42 -4.88
CA ILE A 108 -5.50 -0.04 -4.98
C ILE A 108 -5.25 1.06 -3.96
N PHE A 109 -4.12 1.03 -3.27
CA PHE A 109 -3.80 2.01 -2.25
C PHE A 109 -2.38 2.56 -2.35
N THR A 110 -2.19 3.79 -1.88
CA THR A 110 -0.87 4.39 -1.60
C THR A 110 -0.90 4.96 -0.18
N LYS A 111 0.11 4.62 0.63
CA LYS A 111 0.22 5.14 1.98
C LYS A 111 0.50 6.63 2.02
N THR A 112 -0.25 7.35 2.86
CA THR A 112 -0.15 8.80 3.04
C THR A 112 -0.06 9.17 4.51
N THR A 113 0.55 10.32 4.80
CA THR A 113 0.65 10.91 6.14
C THR A 113 -0.52 11.84 6.45
N ARG A 114 -1.35 12.17 5.45
CA ARG A 114 -2.51 13.06 5.59
C ARG A 114 -3.59 12.71 4.56
N THR A 115 -4.83 13.08 4.87
CA THR A 115 -5.89 13.12 3.86
C THR A 115 -5.66 14.27 2.88
N VAL A 116 -6.10 14.10 1.64
CA VAL A 116 -6.07 15.14 0.61
C VAL A 116 -7.49 15.37 0.12
N GLN A 117 -7.93 16.62 0.11
CA GLN A 117 -9.28 16.97 -0.31
C GLN A 117 -9.54 16.47 -1.75
N GLY A 118 -10.68 15.81 -1.94
CA GLY A 118 -11.08 15.25 -3.24
C GLY A 118 -10.39 13.94 -3.62
N VAL A 119 -9.56 13.36 -2.74
CA VAL A 119 -8.99 12.02 -2.93
C VAL A 119 -9.65 11.06 -1.95
N PRO A 120 -10.31 9.98 -2.43
CA PRO A 120 -10.86 8.96 -1.56
C PRO A 120 -9.77 8.36 -0.67
N PHE A 121 -10.10 8.09 0.59
CA PHE A 121 -9.15 7.54 1.53
C PHE A 121 -9.75 6.40 2.35
N PHE A 122 -8.86 5.54 2.85
CA PHE A 122 -9.15 4.51 3.83
C PHE A 122 -8.29 4.75 5.07
N GLU A 123 -8.91 4.69 6.25
CA GLU A 123 -8.20 4.74 7.53
C GLU A 123 -7.91 3.30 7.98
N LYS A 124 -6.63 2.91 7.94
CA LYS A 124 -6.17 1.65 8.52
C LYS A 124 -6.16 1.80 10.04
N PRO A 125 -6.99 1.06 10.78
CA PRO A 125 -7.07 1.22 12.23
C PRO A 125 -5.76 0.80 12.89
N LYS A 126 -5.46 1.40 14.04
CA LYS A 126 -4.44 0.87 14.95
C LYS A 126 -4.93 -0.48 15.48
N GLY A 127 -4.03 -1.46 15.58
CA GLY A 127 -4.36 -2.75 16.16
C GLY A 127 -3.34 -3.83 15.90
N ILE A 128 -3.69 -5.06 16.25
CA ILE A 128 -2.89 -6.26 15.99
C ILE A 128 -3.23 -6.79 14.60
N TYR A 129 -2.22 -7.01 13.79
CA TYR A 129 -2.33 -7.56 12.45
C TYR A 129 -1.60 -8.89 12.36
N LEU A 130 -2.16 -9.82 11.60
CA LEU A 130 -1.47 -11.03 11.18
C LEU A 130 -0.68 -10.70 9.91
N ALA A 131 0.64 -10.82 9.97
CA ALA A 131 1.55 -10.53 8.87
C ALA A 131 2.27 -11.80 8.41
N ALA A 132 2.53 -11.89 7.12
CA ALA A 132 3.34 -12.91 6.49
C ALA A 132 4.04 -12.30 5.28
N TYR A 133 5.17 -12.88 4.89
CA TYR A 133 5.90 -12.45 3.71
C TYR A 133 5.79 -13.51 2.63
N HIS A 134 5.39 -13.06 1.45
CA HIS A 134 5.33 -13.91 0.27
C HIS A 134 6.60 -13.72 -0.56
N GLN A 135 7.32 -14.81 -0.79
CA GLN A 135 8.42 -14.84 -1.74
C GLN A 135 7.96 -15.55 -3.01
N GLY A 136 7.75 -14.81 -4.09
CA GLY A 136 7.25 -15.37 -5.34
C GLY A 136 6.40 -14.38 -6.13
N SER A 137 5.70 -14.92 -7.11
CA SER A 137 4.80 -14.16 -7.97
C SER A 137 3.43 -13.97 -7.29
N TYR A 138 2.73 -12.87 -7.59
CA TYR A 138 1.46 -12.54 -6.94
C TYR A 138 0.39 -13.63 -7.12
N GLU A 139 0.47 -14.43 -8.18
CA GLU A 139 -0.44 -15.54 -8.44
C GLU A 139 -0.34 -16.65 -7.39
N LEU A 140 0.78 -16.76 -6.67
CA LEU A 140 1.04 -17.75 -5.63
C LEU A 140 0.78 -17.23 -4.21
N THR A 141 0.28 -15.99 -4.07
CA THR A 141 -0.11 -15.42 -2.77
C THR A 141 -1.15 -16.25 -2.05
N GLY A 142 -1.98 -17.00 -2.80
CA GLY A 142 -2.95 -17.95 -2.25
C GLY A 142 -2.35 -18.97 -1.28
N GLU A 143 -1.13 -19.46 -1.53
CA GLU A 143 -0.44 -20.38 -0.62
C GLU A 143 -0.08 -19.70 0.71
N THR A 144 0.28 -18.42 0.66
CA THR A 144 0.61 -17.63 1.85
C THR A 144 -0.65 -17.32 2.65
N TYR A 145 -1.73 -16.93 1.98
CA TYR A 145 -3.03 -16.77 2.63
C TYR A 145 -3.51 -18.05 3.28
N GLN A 146 -3.34 -19.20 2.64
CA GLN A 146 -3.74 -20.48 3.23
C GLN A 146 -3.00 -20.73 4.55
N LYS A 147 -1.67 -20.54 4.57
CA LYS A 147 -0.87 -20.64 5.82
C LYS A 147 -1.37 -19.67 6.90
N MET A 148 -1.67 -18.42 6.53
CA MET A 148 -2.20 -17.41 7.47
C MET A 148 -3.57 -17.80 8.03
N ILE A 149 -4.46 -18.34 7.19
CA ILE A 149 -5.79 -18.82 7.60
C ILE A 149 -5.65 -19.98 8.58
N ASP A 150 -4.75 -20.93 8.30
CA ASP A 150 -4.55 -22.10 9.16
C ASP A 150 -3.93 -21.70 10.51
N TYR A 151 -2.96 -20.80 10.51
CA TYR A 151 -2.44 -20.18 11.74
C TYR A 151 -3.54 -19.47 12.53
N ALA A 152 -4.39 -18.67 11.87
CA ALA A 152 -5.48 -17.99 12.54
C ALA A 152 -6.47 -18.97 13.18
N LYS A 153 -6.78 -20.10 12.52
CA LYS A 153 -7.64 -21.15 13.08
C LYS A 153 -7.00 -21.83 14.29
N GLU A 154 -5.73 -22.22 14.18
CA GLU A 154 -4.98 -22.89 15.25
C GLU A 154 -4.92 -22.03 16.52
N HIS A 155 -4.73 -20.72 16.35
CA HIS A 155 -4.63 -19.76 17.45
C HIS A 155 -5.96 -19.07 17.83
N HIS A 156 -7.09 -19.52 17.28
CA HIS A 156 -8.42 -18.96 17.53
C HIS A 156 -8.53 -17.44 17.25
N ILE A 157 -7.79 -16.96 16.25
CA ILE A 157 -7.79 -15.57 15.80
C ILE A 157 -8.89 -15.36 14.78
N LYS A 158 -9.73 -14.34 15.00
CA LYS A 158 -10.75 -13.91 14.03
C LYS A 158 -10.19 -12.85 13.09
N LEU A 159 -9.98 -13.22 11.83
CA LEU A 159 -9.62 -12.28 10.77
C LEU A 159 -10.86 -11.44 10.36
N SER A 160 -10.65 -10.17 10.02
CA SER A 160 -11.72 -9.28 9.55
C SER A 160 -11.18 -8.07 8.78
N GLY A 161 -12.06 -7.39 8.03
CA GLY A 161 -11.71 -6.18 7.28
C GLY A 161 -10.95 -6.52 6.01
N TYR A 162 -9.76 -5.95 5.85
CA TYR A 162 -8.94 -6.10 4.64
C TYR A 162 -7.56 -6.63 4.97
N SER A 163 -7.04 -7.47 4.08
CA SER A 163 -5.59 -7.65 3.91
C SER A 163 -5.02 -6.46 3.16
N PHE A 164 -3.75 -6.15 3.41
CA PHE A 164 -2.98 -5.10 2.74
C PHE A 164 -1.74 -5.74 2.13
N GLU A 165 -1.72 -5.89 0.82
CA GLU A 165 -0.58 -6.44 0.09
C GLU A 165 0.24 -5.29 -0.46
N GLU A 166 1.52 -5.25 -0.14
CA GLU A 166 2.46 -4.27 -0.67
C GLU A 166 3.77 -4.95 -1.06
N GLY A 167 4.38 -4.47 -2.14
CA GLY A 167 5.69 -4.94 -2.56
C GLY A 167 6.77 -4.44 -1.60
N MET A 168 7.64 -5.33 -1.13
CA MET A 168 8.73 -4.96 -0.23
C MET A 168 10.00 -4.44 -0.93
N LEU A 169 10.10 -4.58 -2.27
CA LEU A 169 11.29 -4.20 -3.06
C LEU A 169 10.89 -3.62 -4.41
#